data_AF-A0A075JUM8-F1
#
_entry.id   AF-A0A075JUM8-F1
#
_cell.length_a   1.000
_cell.length_b   1.000
_cell.length_c   1.000
_cell.angle_alpha   90.00
_cell.angle_beta   90.00
_cell.angle_gamma   90.00
#
_symmetry.space_group_name_H-M   'P 1'
#
loop_
_entity.id
_entity.type
_entity.pdbx_description
1 polymer ?
#
loop_
_entity_poly.entity_id
_entity_poly.type
_entity_poly.pdbx_seq_one_letter_code
_entity_poly.pdbx_strand_id
1 'polypeptide(L)'
;MSTEIKLASAPVEKALEELKTSIQGFEVSFAEMKGDNSLEMVDKLEEMKKTFGELVTSYQTLLLDNAQATVQAVENLKETDESVATSIHQK
;
A
#
# COMPACT_ATOMS: atom_id res chain seq x y z
N MET A 1 -6.03 -36.28 -2.30
CA MET A 1 -5.32 -35.14 -2.91
C MET A 1 -6.31 -33.98 -3.15
N SER A 2 -6.97 -33.45 -2.10
CA SER A 2 -8.18 -32.62 -2.26
C SER A 2 -8.05 -31.16 -1.80
N THR A 3 -6.86 -30.70 -1.44
CA THR A 3 -6.62 -29.31 -1.00
C THR A 3 -5.21 -28.87 -1.41
N GLU A 4 -4.97 -28.76 -2.71
CA GLU A 4 -3.83 -27.97 -3.21
C GLU A 4 -4.23 -26.50 -3.20
N ILE A 5 -3.40 -25.66 -2.58
CA ILE A 5 -3.55 -24.21 -2.67
C ILE A 5 -2.97 -23.80 -4.03
N LYS A 6 -3.84 -23.57 -5.02
CA LYS A 6 -3.41 -23.06 -6.33
C LYS A 6 -3.16 -21.56 -6.25
N LEU A 7 -1.90 -21.16 -6.17
CA LEU A 7 -1.51 -19.75 -6.14
C LEU A 7 -1.59 -19.14 -7.55
N ALA A 8 -2.62 -18.34 -7.81
CA ALA A 8 -2.67 -17.47 -8.98
C ALA A 8 -1.90 -16.17 -8.68
N SER A 9 -0.58 -16.20 -8.83
CA SER A 9 0.31 -15.08 -8.46
C SER A 9 0.19 -13.86 -9.39
N ALA A 10 0.02 -14.07 -10.69
CA ALA A 10 -0.10 -13.00 -11.68
C ALA A 10 -1.21 -11.95 -11.40
N PRO A 11 -2.46 -12.32 -11.08
CA PRO A 11 -3.49 -11.33 -10.73
C PRO A 11 -3.19 -10.59 -9.42
N VAL A 12 -2.49 -11.24 -8.47
CA VAL A 12 -2.11 -10.61 -7.19
C VAL A 12 -1.01 -9.57 -7.43
N GLU A 13 0.04 -9.93 -8.19
CA GLU A 13 1.13 -9.03 -8.57
C GLU A 13 0.59 -7.79 -9.30
N LYS A 14 -0.30 -8.00 -10.29
CA LYS A 14 -0.95 -6.91 -11.02
C LYS A 14 -1.75 -5.98 -10.09
N ALA A 15 -2.57 -6.53 -9.20
CA ALA A 15 -3.35 -5.73 -8.25
C ALA A 15 -2.46 -4.94 -7.29
N LEU A 16 -1.31 -5.50 -6.88
CA LEU A 16 -0.34 -4.81 -6.03
C LEU A 16 0.38 -3.68 -6.76
N GLU A 17 0.69 -3.83 -8.05
CA GLU A 17 1.25 -2.75 -8.88
C GLU A 17 0.26 -1.61 -9.09
N GLU A 18 -1.01 -1.93 -9.39
CA GLU A 18 -2.09 -0.95 -9.52
C GLU A 18 -2.30 -0.19 -8.20
N LEU A 19 -2.26 -0.90 -7.06
CA LEU A 19 -2.34 -0.31 -5.73
C LEU A 19 -1.17 0.65 -5.46
N LYS A 20 0.07 0.21 -5.69
CA LYS A 20 1.27 1.06 -5.51
C LYS A 20 1.20 2.33 -6.36
N THR A 21 0.80 2.19 -7.62
CA THR A 21 0.64 3.32 -8.56
C THR A 21 -0.43 4.29 -8.05
N SER A 22 -1.56 3.77 -7.57
CA SER A 22 -2.66 4.60 -7.05
C SER A 22 -2.27 5.34 -5.78
N ILE A 23 -1.49 4.71 -4.89
CA ILE A 23 -0.97 5.34 -3.67
C ILE A 23 -0.01 6.48 -4.01
N GLN A 24 0.91 6.25 -4.95
CA GLN A 24 1.90 7.24 -5.38
C GLN A 24 1.26 8.44 -6.11
N GLY A 25 0.18 8.20 -6.86
CA GLY A 25 -0.57 9.26 -7.54
C GLY A 25 -1.53 10.04 -6.63
N PHE A 26 -1.68 9.64 -5.36
CA PHE A 26 -2.54 10.32 -4.42
C PHE A 26 -1.84 11.54 -3.83
N GLU A 27 -1.99 12.68 -4.49
CA GLU A 27 -1.51 13.98 -3.99
C GLU A 27 -2.67 14.81 -3.44
N VAL A 28 -2.45 15.43 -2.29
CA VAL A 28 -3.37 16.41 -1.73
C VAL A 28 -2.85 17.80 -2.02
N SER A 29 -3.61 18.57 -2.78
CA SER A 29 -3.33 20.00 -2.99
C SER A 29 -4.30 20.85 -2.18
N PHE A 30 -3.76 21.83 -1.48
CA PHE A 30 -4.53 22.84 -0.79
C PHE A 30 -4.20 24.21 -1.37
N ALA A 31 -5.23 25.04 -1.59
CA ALA A 31 -5.00 26.42 -1.99
C ALA A 31 -4.29 27.20 -0.88
N GLU A 32 -3.32 28.04 -1.25
CA GLU A 32 -2.73 29.01 -0.33
C GLU A 32 -3.80 30.03 0.06
N MET A 33 -3.99 30.23 1.36
CA MET A 33 -4.84 31.32 1.85
C MET A 33 -3.94 32.54 2.10
N LYS A 34 -3.86 33.43 1.11
CA LYS A 34 -3.18 34.73 1.27
C LYS A 34 -4.16 35.78 1.77
N GLY A 35 -3.96 36.24 3.00
CA GLY A 35 -4.67 37.38 3.56
C GLY A 35 -3.89 37.97 4.72
N ASP A 36 -3.70 39.28 4.74
CA ASP A 36 -2.92 40.04 5.74
C ASP A 36 -3.63 40.12 7.12
N ASN A 37 -4.63 39.26 7.34
CA ASN A 37 -5.50 39.28 8.50
C ASN A 37 -5.32 37.96 9.26
N SER A 38 -4.62 38.01 10.39
CA SER A 38 -4.50 36.91 11.35
C SER A 38 -5.84 36.73 12.06
N LEU A 39 -6.75 36.05 11.38
CA LEU A 39 -7.98 35.55 11.95
C LEU A 39 -7.70 34.14 12.45
N GLU A 40 -8.05 33.84 13.70
CA GLU A 40 -7.93 32.51 14.33
C GLU A 40 -8.48 31.37 13.42
N MET A 41 -9.43 31.68 12.55
CA MET A 41 -9.97 30.76 11.54
C MET A 41 -8.95 30.37 10.46
N VAL A 42 -8.12 31.30 9.98
CA VAL A 42 -7.07 31.03 8.98
C VAL A 42 -6.02 30.10 9.59
N ASP A 43 -5.62 30.35 10.84
CA ASP A 43 -4.65 29.52 11.55
C ASP A 43 -5.18 28.10 11.74
N LYS A 44 -6.43 27.94 12.19
CA LYS A 44 -7.08 26.63 12.33
C LYS A 44 -7.20 25.88 11.01
N LEU A 45 -7.49 26.59 9.91
CA LEU A 45 -7.55 25.97 8.59
C LEU A 45 -6.16 25.50 8.14
N GLU A 46 -5.10 26.24 8.46
CA GLU A 46 -3.73 25.84 8.14
C GLU A 46 -3.27 24.64 8.97
N GLU A 47 -3.59 24.61 10.26
CA GLU A 47 -3.38 23.43 11.13
C GLU A 47 -4.13 22.20 10.60
N MET A 48 -5.37 22.37 10.14
CA MET A 48 -6.17 21.29 9.56
C MET A 48 -5.54 20.76 8.27
N LYS A 49 -5.07 21.63 7.37
CA LYS A 49 -4.35 21.21 6.15
C LYS A 49 -3.10 20.39 6.49
N LYS A 50 -2.31 20.87 7.46
CA LYS A 50 -1.12 20.16 7.92
C LYS A 50 -1.46 18.78 8.46
N THR A 51 -2.43 18.71 9.37
CA THR A 51 -2.88 17.45 9.99
C THR A 51 -3.40 16.47 8.93
N PHE A 52 -4.14 16.96 7.94
CA PHE A 52 -4.64 16.13 6.85
C PHE A 52 -3.50 15.64 5.95
N GLY A 53 -2.52 16.49 5.64
CA GLY A 53 -1.31 16.08 4.91
C GLY A 53 -0.55 14.96 5.62
N GLU A 54 -0.32 15.11 6.93
CA GLU A 54 0.31 14.09 7.76
C GLU A 54 -0.49 12.77 7.79
N LEU A 55 -1.82 12.86 7.88
CA LEU A 55 -2.70 11.70 7.84
C LEU A 55 -2.60 10.97 6.49
N VAL A 56 -2.60 11.72 5.39
CA VAL A 56 -2.46 11.13 4.05
C VAL A 56 -1.13 10.42 3.91
N THR A 57 -0.01 11.06 4.27
CA THR A 57 1.32 10.43 4.19
C THR A 57 1.39 9.17 5.06
N SER A 58 0.81 9.21 6.26
CA SER A 58 0.76 8.05 7.16
C SER A 58 -0.05 6.89 6.54
N TYR A 59 -1.20 7.20 5.93
CA TYR A 59 -2.03 6.20 5.29
C TYR A 59 -1.37 5.60 4.04
N GLN A 60 -0.72 6.42 3.22
CA GLN A 60 0.07 5.95 2.07
C GLN A 60 1.18 4.99 2.51
N THR A 61 1.90 5.33 3.58
CA THR A 61 2.95 4.48 4.16
C THR A 61 2.39 3.13 4.59
N LEU A 62 1.30 3.14 5.35
CA LEU A 62 0.64 1.91 5.80
C LEU A 62 0.21 1.02 4.62
N LEU A 63 -0.34 1.61 3.56
CA LEU A 63 -0.76 0.85 2.38
C LEU A 63 0.44 0.26 1.63
N LEU A 64 1.55 0.98 1.52
CA LEU A 64 2.78 0.48 0.91
C LEU A 64 3.37 -0.69 1.72
N ASP A 65 3.39 -0.58 3.04
CA ASP A 65 3.87 -1.65 3.93
C ASP A 65 3.02 -2.92 3.79
N ASN A 66 1.70 -2.78 3.71
CA ASN A 66 0.80 -3.91 3.47
C ASN A 66 1.01 -4.53 2.08
N ALA A 67 1.21 -3.71 1.05
CA ALA A 67 1.53 -4.20 -0.29
C ALA A 67 2.87 -4.98 -0.30
N GLN A 68 3.89 -4.47 0.37
CA GLN A 68 5.19 -5.13 0.55
C GLN A 68 5.05 -6.47 1.27
N ALA A 69 4.31 -6.51 2.39
CA ALA A 69 4.07 -7.74 3.15
C ALA A 69 3.32 -8.78 2.32
N THR A 70 2.38 -8.35 1.48
CA THR A 70 1.65 -9.24 0.57
C THR A 70 2.56 -9.83 -0.51
N VAL A 71 3.47 -9.03 -1.09
CA VAL A 71 4.48 -9.54 -2.04
C VAL A 71 5.32 -10.64 -1.37
N GLN A 72 5.83 -10.39 -0.17
CA GLN A 72 6.64 -11.36 0.57
C GLN A 72 5.85 -12.64 0.88
N ALA A 73 4.58 -12.53 1.26
CA ALA A 73 3.74 -13.69 1.51
C ALA A 73 3.52 -14.54 0.25
N VAL A 74 3.31 -13.90 -0.91
CA VAL A 74 3.18 -14.59 -2.20
C VAL A 74 4.48 -15.29 -2.59
N GLU A 75 5.63 -14.66 -2.38
CA GLU A 75 6.95 -15.25 -2.66
C GLU A 75 7.23 -16.45 -1.76
N ASN A 76 7.01 -16.33 -0.46
CA ASN A 76 7.13 -17.44 0.49
C ASN A 76 6.22 -18.62 0.13
N LEU A 77 5.00 -18.35 -0.36
CA LEU A 77 4.08 -19.40 -0.83
C LEU A 77 4.60 -20.10 -2.09
N LYS A 78 5.19 -19.36 -3.05
CA LYS A 78 5.82 -19.95 -4.24
C LYS A 78 6.99 -20.86 -3.84
N GLU A 79 7.91 -20.37 -2.99
CA GLU A 79 9.06 -21.15 -2.52
C GLU A 79 8.63 -22.42 -1.77
N THR A 80 7.59 -22.31 -0.95
CA THR A 80 7.04 -23.46 -0.23
C THR A 80 6.46 -24.50 -1.19
N ASP A 81 5.72 -24.07 -2.22
CA ASP A 81 5.14 -24.96 -3.22
C ASP A 81 6.23 -25.69 -4.03
N GLU A 82 7.26 -24.95 -4.49
CA GLU A 82 8.43 -25.52 -5.20
C GLU A 82 9.21 -26.53 -4.35
N SER A 83 9.40 -26.23 -3.05
CA SER A 83 10.08 -27.11 -2.10
C SER A 83 9.31 -28.42 -1.87
N VAL A 84 7.98 -28.32 -1.71
CA VAL A 84 7.10 -29.49 -1.56
C VAL A 84 7.10 -30.33 -2.84
N ALA A 85 6.98 -29.72 -4.02
CA ALA A 85 7.00 -30.43 -5.30
C ALA A 85 8.33 -31.18 -5.51
N THR A 86 9.46 -30.53 -5.20
CA THR A 86 10.79 -31.15 -5.28
C THR A 86 10.92 -32.35 -4.33
N SER A 87 10.42 -32.20 -3.10
CA SER A 87 10.46 -33.27 -2.08
C SER A 87 9.59 -34.47 -2.45
N ILE A 88 8.48 -34.26 -3.15
CA ILE A 88 7.62 -35.34 -3.67
C ILE A 88 8.30 -36.07 -4.83
N HIS A 89 9.01 -35.35 -5.72
CA HIS A 89 9.68 -35.95 -6.88
C HIS A 89 10.97 -36.71 -6.56
N GLN A 90 11.58 -36.50 -5.38
CA GLN A 90 12.78 -37.20 -4.94
C GLN A 90 12.50 -38.52 -4.17
N LYS A 91 11.24 -38.88 -3.96
CA LYS A 91 10.80 -40.11 -3.28
C LYS A 91 10.32 -41.17 -4.26
#